data_AF-A0AAD9DII9-F1
#
_entry.id   AF-A0AAD9DII9-F1
#
_cell.length_a   1.000
_cell.length_b   1.000
_cell.length_c   1.000
_cell.angle_alpha   90.00
_cell.angle_beta   90.00
_cell.angle_gamma   90.00
#
_symmetry.space_group_name_H-M   'P 1'
#
loop_
_entity.id
_entity.type
_entity.pdbx_description
1 polymer ?
#
loop_
_entity_poly.entity_id
_entity_poly.type
_entity_poly.pdbx_seq_one_letter_code
_entity_poly.pdbx_strand_id
1 'polypeptide(L)'
;MGSIKRGESTSGKELPITRPIRQYFHARTNQPFASARELQDDSDCEDTNDWLHALSESLINDFDDVSDKEKTFMNLWNRFIKCHNVIADRDIPRRVETFILMNRDKLIGADLRMNLLLHLSNLWDYGLVSKHRISSCMAMYDDGEMPSGLT
;
A
#
# COMPACT_ATOMS: atom_id res chain seq x y z
N MET A 1 -2.96 59.66 -23.27
CA MET A 1 -3.16 58.41 -24.05
C MET A 1 -1.89 57.59 -23.94
N GLY A 2 -1.96 56.42 -23.33
CA GLY A 2 -0.82 55.51 -23.17
C GLY A 2 -1.32 54.19 -22.62
N SER A 3 -1.76 53.32 -23.51
CA SER A 3 -2.51 52.09 -23.23
C SER A 3 -1.67 51.02 -22.52
N ILE A 4 -2.33 50.35 -21.58
CA ILE A 4 -1.96 49.05 -20.99
C ILE A 4 -1.83 47.99 -22.09
N LYS A 5 -0.69 47.28 -22.11
CA LYS A 5 -0.60 45.95 -22.75
C LYS A 5 -0.29 44.91 -21.68
N ARG A 6 -1.27 44.03 -21.47
CA ARG A 6 -1.16 42.79 -20.68
C ARG A 6 -0.13 41.88 -21.35
N GLY A 7 0.97 41.60 -20.66
CA GLY A 7 1.97 40.62 -21.05
C GLY A 7 1.56 39.22 -20.56
N GLU A 8 1.22 38.41 -21.56
CA GLU A 8 1.14 36.95 -21.65
C GLU A 8 1.69 36.12 -20.49
N SER A 9 0.83 35.19 -20.06
CA SER A 9 1.11 33.98 -19.30
C SER A 9 2.27 33.18 -19.91
N THR A 10 3.37 33.04 -19.16
CA THR A 10 4.43 32.09 -19.51
C THR A 10 4.47 30.97 -18.48
N SER A 11 4.11 29.79 -19.00
CA SER A 11 4.28 28.43 -18.50
C SER A 11 5.49 28.26 -17.56
N GLY A 12 5.28 27.47 -16.51
CA GLY A 12 6.30 27.10 -15.53
C GLY A 12 7.57 26.60 -16.22
N LYS A 13 8.68 27.30 -15.98
CA LYS A 13 9.99 26.95 -16.52
C LYS A 13 10.52 25.72 -15.81
N GLU A 14 10.54 24.58 -16.50
CA GLU A 14 11.35 23.42 -16.11
C GLU A 14 12.83 23.86 -16.03
N LEU A 15 13.48 23.59 -14.90
CA LEU A 15 14.87 23.93 -14.68
C LEU A 15 15.77 23.07 -15.60
N PRO A 16 16.79 23.65 -16.25
CA PRO A 16 17.67 22.90 -17.14
C PRO A 16 18.45 21.85 -16.34
N ILE A 17 18.32 20.58 -16.75
CA ILE A 17 18.97 19.40 -16.15
C ILE A 17 20.49 19.54 -16.31
N THR A 18 21.12 20.25 -15.37
CA THR A 18 22.57 20.47 -15.33
C THR A 18 23.19 19.31 -14.56
N ARG A 19 24.25 18.71 -15.12
CA ARG A 19 25.00 17.66 -14.41
C ARG A 19 25.46 18.22 -13.05
N PRO A 20 25.25 17.51 -11.93
CA PRO A 20 25.69 18.00 -10.63
C PRO A 20 27.21 18.15 -10.61
N ILE A 21 27.70 19.24 -10.02
CA ILE A 21 29.14 19.53 -9.88
C ILE A 21 29.84 18.47 -9.02
N ARG A 22 29.09 17.86 -8.09
CA ARG A 22 29.54 16.77 -7.23
C ARG A 22 29.08 15.43 -7.82
N GLN A 23 29.99 14.46 -7.90
CA GLN A 23 29.63 13.08 -8.19
C GLN A 23 28.90 12.47 -6.99
N TYR A 24 27.68 11.99 -7.23
CA TYR A 24 26.89 11.23 -6.26
C TYR A 24 26.96 9.73 -6.58
N PHE A 25 26.68 8.89 -5.59
CA PHE A 25 26.66 7.43 -5.71
C PHE A 25 25.36 6.87 -5.13
N HIS A 26 24.83 5.82 -5.75
CA HIS A 26 23.68 5.08 -5.23
C HIS A 26 24.03 4.43 -3.89
N ALA A 27 23.19 4.61 -2.87
CA ALA A 27 23.45 4.09 -1.52
C ALA A 27 23.56 2.55 -1.49
N ARG A 28 22.74 1.86 -2.29
CA ARG A 28 22.66 0.39 -2.30
C ARG A 28 23.76 -0.30 -3.12
N THR A 29 24.17 0.28 -4.25
CA THR A 29 25.10 -0.37 -5.20
C THR A 29 26.47 0.28 -5.25
N ASN A 30 26.63 1.45 -4.61
CA ASN A 30 27.82 2.29 -4.65
C ASN A 30 28.26 2.66 -6.09
N GLN A 31 27.34 2.58 -7.06
CA GLN A 31 27.59 2.99 -8.45
C GLN A 31 27.39 4.50 -8.61
N PRO A 32 28.17 5.17 -9.48
CA PRO A 32 27.98 6.60 -9.74
C PRO A 32 26.64 6.84 -10.45
N PHE A 33 25.89 7.87 -10.02
CA PHE A 33 24.73 8.35 -10.79
C PHE A 33 25.18 8.85 -12.17
N ALA A 34 24.52 8.40 -13.24
CA ALA A 34 24.89 8.72 -14.62
C ALA A 34 24.27 10.05 -15.10
N SER A 35 23.18 10.50 -14.47
CA SER A 35 22.53 11.77 -14.83
C SER A 35 21.90 12.50 -13.63
N ALA A 36 21.68 13.81 -13.78
CA ALA A 36 20.94 14.58 -12.77
C ALA A 36 19.46 14.17 -12.67
N ARG A 37 18.92 13.51 -13.70
CA ARG A 37 17.57 12.94 -13.70
C ARG A 37 17.48 11.71 -12.79
N GLU A 38 18.47 10.83 -12.82
CA GLU A 38 18.53 9.68 -11.90
C GLU A 38 18.70 10.12 -10.45
N LEU A 39 19.36 11.27 -10.19
CA LEU A 39 19.45 11.84 -8.85
C LEU A 39 18.10 12.38 -8.33
N GLN A 40 17.18 12.75 -9.24
CA GLN A 40 15.83 13.20 -8.90
C GLN A 40 14.85 12.03 -8.76
N ASP A 41 15.22 10.85 -9.27
CA ASP A 41 14.46 9.62 -9.11
C ASP A 41 14.87 8.97 -7.78
N ASP A 42 14.17 9.35 -6.71
CA ASP A 42 14.35 8.76 -5.39
C ASP A 42 13.76 7.33 -5.38
N SER A 43 14.49 6.41 -6.00
CA SER A 43 14.11 5.00 -6.11
C SER A 43 14.27 4.23 -4.79
N ASP A 44 14.68 4.88 -3.70
CA ASP A 44 14.80 4.27 -2.36
C ASP A 44 13.45 4.31 -1.61
N CYS A 45 12.32 4.03 -2.30
CA CYS A 45 11.06 3.88 -1.61
C CYS A 45 11.11 2.65 -0.69
N GLU A 46 10.87 2.87 0.61
CA GLU A 46 10.88 1.82 1.64
C GLU A 46 9.86 0.70 1.35
N ASP A 47 8.86 0.98 0.51
CA ASP A 47 7.76 0.10 0.10
C ASP A 47 8.21 -1.16 -0.68
N THR A 48 9.49 -1.25 -1.08
CA THR A 48 10.05 -2.38 -1.85
C THR A 48 11.11 -3.19 -1.08
N ASN A 49 11.23 -3.02 0.23
CA ASN A 49 12.17 -3.81 1.03
C ASN A 49 11.69 -5.26 1.18
N ASP A 50 11.96 -6.09 0.17
CA ASP A 50 11.65 -7.52 0.15
C ASP A 50 12.17 -8.27 1.40
N TRP A 51 13.30 -7.83 1.95
CA TRP A 51 13.86 -8.38 3.18
C TRP A 51 12.96 -8.16 4.41
N LEU A 52 12.30 -7.00 4.52
CA LEU A 52 11.35 -6.71 5.61
C LEU A 52 10.12 -7.60 5.52
N HIS A 53 9.66 -7.87 4.30
CA HIS A 53 8.55 -8.78 4.08
C HIS A 53 8.93 -10.22 4.42
N ALA A 54 10.10 -10.69 3.96
CA ALA A 54 10.60 -12.02 4.27
C ALA A 54 10.83 -12.21 5.78
N LEU A 55 11.40 -11.22 6.47
CA LEU A 55 11.58 -11.25 7.91
C LEU A 55 10.22 -11.32 8.63
N SER A 56 9.27 -10.48 8.22
CA SER A 56 7.92 -10.48 8.80
C SER A 56 7.22 -11.84 8.66
N GLU A 57 7.39 -12.48 7.52
CA GLU A 57 6.80 -13.79 7.22
C GLU A 57 7.46 -14.90 8.04
N SER A 58 8.79 -14.88 8.17
CA SER A 58 9.53 -15.80 9.05
C SER A 58 9.06 -15.70 10.49
N LEU A 59 8.95 -14.48 11.03
CA LEU A 59 8.53 -14.26 12.42
C LEU A 59 7.12 -14.76 12.70
N ILE A 60 6.21 -14.70 11.72
CA ILE A 60 4.86 -15.27 11.85
C ILE A 60 4.89 -16.81 11.77
N ASN A 61 5.76 -17.37 10.95
CA ASN A 61 5.85 -18.81 10.78
C ASN A 61 6.41 -19.52 12.01
N ASP A 62 7.21 -18.84 12.82
CA ASP A 62 7.83 -19.35 14.05
C ASP A 62 6.84 -19.56 15.21
N PHE A 63 5.55 -19.17 15.09
CA PHE A 63 4.54 -19.41 16.12
C PHE A 63 4.00 -20.84 16.09
N ASP A 64 4.40 -21.70 17.02
CA ASP A 64 3.94 -23.11 17.09
C ASP A 64 2.46 -23.26 17.47
N ASP A 65 1.86 -22.26 18.12
CA ASP A 65 0.49 -22.26 18.63
C ASP A 65 -0.54 -21.65 17.68
N VAL A 66 -0.11 -21.19 16.49
CA VAL A 66 -0.98 -20.59 15.47
C VAL A 66 -1.12 -21.54 14.28
N SER A 67 -2.33 -21.72 13.76
CA SER A 67 -2.55 -22.60 12.62
C SER A 67 -1.96 -22.05 11.32
N ASP A 68 -1.61 -22.93 10.38
CA ASP A 68 -1.06 -22.53 9.08
C ASP A 68 -2.01 -21.61 8.28
N LYS A 69 -3.32 -21.81 8.43
CA LYS A 69 -4.33 -20.94 7.79
C LYS A 69 -4.31 -19.54 8.38
N GLU A 70 -4.23 -19.42 9.71
CA GLU A 70 -4.13 -18.12 10.39
C GLU A 70 -2.81 -17.42 10.04
N LYS A 71 -1.69 -18.14 10.04
CA LYS A 71 -0.38 -17.62 9.60
C LYS A 71 -0.44 -17.09 8.17
N THR A 72 -1.02 -17.87 7.26
CA THR A 72 -1.19 -17.46 5.85
C THR A 72 -2.00 -16.18 5.75
N PHE A 73 -3.12 -16.09 6.47
CA PHE A 73 -3.95 -14.89 6.50
C PHE A 73 -3.19 -13.68 7.09
N MET A 74 -2.53 -13.85 8.24
CA MET A 74 -1.75 -12.80 8.90
C MET A 74 -0.64 -12.28 7.98
N ASN A 75 0.07 -13.15 7.28
CA ASN A 75 1.11 -12.77 6.32
C ASN A 75 0.55 -11.95 5.15
N LEU A 76 -0.60 -12.34 4.59
CA LEU A 76 -1.27 -11.57 3.53
C LEU A 76 -1.67 -10.17 4.01
N TRP A 77 -2.30 -10.08 5.18
CA TRP A 77 -2.73 -8.80 5.76
C TRP A 77 -1.54 -7.90 6.11
N ASN A 78 -0.52 -8.43 6.80
CA ASN A 78 0.66 -7.68 7.20
C ASN A 78 1.43 -7.14 5.99
N ARG A 79 1.57 -7.94 4.93
CA ARG A 79 2.17 -7.49 3.68
C ARG A 79 1.34 -6.37 3.06
N PHE A 80 0.02 -6.53 2.99
CA PHE A 80 -0.87 -5.52 2.43
C PHE A 80 -0.78 -4.18 3.14
N ILE A 81 -0.84 -4.16 4.48
CA ILE A 81 -0.79 -2.91 5.25
C ILE A 81 0.56 -2.21 5.10
N LYS A 82 1.67 -2.97 5.10
CA LYS A 82 3.01 -2.41 4.91
C LYS A 82 3.15 -1.71 3.54
N CYS A 83 2.64 -2.30 2.47
CA CYS A 83 2.74 -1.71 1.12
C CYS A 83 1.81 -0.50 0.89
N HIS A 84 0.82 -0.26 1.75
CA HIS A 84 -0.17 0.82 1.54
C HIS A 84 -0.07 1.96 2.57
N ASN A 85 0.95 1.92 3.43
CA ASN A 85 1.27 2.91 4.46
C ASN A 85 0.03 3.53 5.12
N VAL A 86 -0.74 2.70 5.83
CA VAL A 86 -1.97 3.14 6.49
C VAL A 86 -1.62 3.86 7.79
N ILE A 87 -1.76 5.18 7.80
CA ILE A 87 -1.39 6.02 8.95
C ILE A 87 -2.59 6.32 9.86
N ALA A 88 -3.78 6.51 9.28
CA ALA A 88 -4.97 6.92 10.05
C ALA A 88 -6.01 5.80 10.17
N ASP A 89 -6.58 5.65 11.37
CA ASP A 89 -7.62 4.64 11.68
C ASP A 89 -8.83 4.73 10.75
N ARG A 90 -9.20 5.96 10.36
CA ARG A 90 -10.32 6.20 9.43
C ARG A 90 -10.14 5.54 8.06
N ASP A 91 -8.90 5.23 7.68
CA ASP A 91 -8.59 4.64 6.39
C ASP A 91 -8.73 3.11 6.42
N ILE A 92 -8.64 2.47 7.60
CA ILE A 92 -8.71 1.01 7.79
C ILE A 92 -9.93 0.39 7.09
N PRO A 93 -11.17 0.92 7.23
CA PRO A 93 -12.33 0.33 6.55
C PRO A 93 -12.19 0.25 5.03
N ARG A 94 -11.68 1.31 4.39
CA ARG A 94 -11.46 1.34 2.94
C ARG A 94 -10.32 0.41 2.53
N ARG A 95 -9.31 0.29 3.39
CA ARG A 95 -8.14 -0.58 3.17
C ARG A 95 -8.53 -2.06 3.24
N VAL A 96 -9.44 -2.43 4.14
CA VAL A 96 -10.03 -3.79 4.18
C VAL A 96 -10.76 -4.13 2.89
N GLU A 97 -11.60 -3.24 2.38
CA GLU A 97 -12.30 -3.44 1.09
C GLU A 97 -11.29 -3.64 -0.05
N THR A 98 -10.25 -2.81 -0.09
CA THR A 98 -9.16 -2.91 -1.09
C THR A 98 -8.37 -4.21 -0.94
N PHE A 99 -8.09 -4.66 0.29
CA PHE A 99 -7.40 -5.91 0.58
C PHE A 99 -8.15 -7.12 0.02
N ILE A 100 -9.47 -7.17 0.25
CA ILE A 100 -10.34 -8.24 -0.23
C ILE A 100 -10.32 -8.28 -1.74
N LEU A 101 -10.45 -7.13 -2.42
CA LEU A 101 -10.43 -7.07 -3.89
C LEU A 101 -9.11 -7.55 -4.48
N MET A 102 -7.98 -7.10 -3.91
CA MET A 102 -6.65 -7.44 -4.44
C MET A 102 -6.22 -8.88 -4.15
N ASN A 103 -6.74 -9.49 -3.08
CA ASN A 103 -6.31 -10.81 -2.63
C ASN A 103 -7.44 -11.86 -2.66
N ARG A 104 -8.59 -11.57 -3.28
CA ARG A 104 -9.76 -12.46 -3.31
C ARG A 104 -9.40 -13.87 -3.77
N ASP A 105 -8.69 -13.98 -4.90
CA ASP A 105 -8.32 -15.27 -5.47
C ASP A 105 -7.42 -16.09 -4.52
N LYS A 106 -6.50 -15.42 -3.82
CA LYS A 106 -5.62 -16.06 -2.82
C LYS A 106 -6.41 -16.51 -1.60
N LEU A 107 -7.33 -15.67 -1.11
CA LEU A 107 -8.17 -15.97 0.04
C LEU A 107 -9.12 -17.15 -0.23
N ILE A 108 -9.70 -17.21 -1.44
CA ILE A 108 -10.54 -18.33 -1.88
C ILE A 108 -9.71 -19.60 -2.07
N GLY A 109 -8.57 -19.50 -2.76
CA GLY A 109 -7.69 -20.65 -3.02
C GLY A 109 -7.15 -21.31 -1.75
N ALA A 110 -6.94 -20.54 -0.68
CA ALA A 110 -6.47 -21.04 0.62
C ALA A 110 -7.60 -21.30 1.65
N ASP A 111 -8.88 -21.15 1.26
CA ASP A 111 -10.05 -21.33 2.13
C ASP A 111 -9.93 -20.52 3.45
N LEU A 112 -9.68 -19.22 3.30
CA LEU A 112 -9.42 -18.28 4.40
C LEU A 112 -10.64 -17.44 4.80
N ARG A 113 -11.85 -17.82 4.36
CA ARG A 113 -13.09 -17.09 4.63
C ARG A 113 -13.33 -16.86 6.13
N MET A 114 -13.11 -17.88 6.96
CA MET A 114 -13.29 -17.76 8.41
C MET A 114 -12.23 -16.87 9.06
N ASN A 115 -10.98 -16.95 8.59
CA ASN A 115 -9.90 -16.08 9.06
C ASN A 115 -10.16 -14.61 8.72
N LEU A 116 -10.71 -14.34 7.53
CA LEU A 116 -11.15 -13.00 7.15
C LEU A 116 -12.25 -12.50 8.09
N LEU A 117 -13.29 -13.30 8.34
CA LEU A 117 -14.38 -12.92 9.24
C LEU A 117 -13.89 -12.66 10.67
N LEU A 118 -12.99 -13.51 11.17
CA LEU A 118 -12.37 -13.33 12.48
C LEU A 118 -11.58 -12.03 12.54
N HIS A 119 -10.78 -11.73 11.51
CA HIS A 119 -10.05 -10.48 11.42
C HIS A 119 -10.98 -9.26 11.39
N LEU A 120 -12.07 -9.30 10.62
CA LEU A 120 -13.08 -8.23 10.58
C LEU A 120 -13.76 -8.05 11.95
N SER A 121 -13.97 -9.14 12.68
CA SER A 121 -14.52 -9.10 14.05
C SER A 121 -13.54 -8.43 15.00
N ASN A 122 -12.25 -8.79 14.93
CA ASN A 122 -11.21 -8.12 15.71
C ASN A 122 -11.14 -6.62 15.40
N LEU A 123 -11.22 -6.22 14.13
CA LEU A 123 -11.23 -4.80 13.74
C LEU A 123 -12.46 -4.05 14.27
N TRP A 124 -13.61 -4.73 14.39
CA TRP A 124 -14.79 -4.16 15.02
C TRP A 124 -14.62 -4.02 16.55
N ASP A 125 -14.01 -5.00 17.21
CA ASP A 125 -13.71 -4.93 18.64
C ASP A 125 -12.74 -3.79 18.98
N TYR A 126 -11.78 -3.50 18.08
CA TYR A 126 -10.90 -2.33 18.19
C TYR A 126 -11.59 -1.00 17.81
N GLY A 127 -12.85 -1.02 17.39
CA GLY A 127 -13.59 0.18 16.99
C GLY A 127 -13.19 0.76 15.63
N LEU A 128 -12.42 0.02 14.83
CA LEU A 128 -11.91 0.47 13.53
C LEU A 128 -12.91 0.27 12.40
N VAL A 129 -13.80 -0.72 12.52
CA VAL A 129 -14.79 -1.09 11.48
C VAL A 129 -16.19 -1.16 12.09
N SER A 130 -17.23 -0.80 11.33
CA SER A 130 -18.63 -0.92 11.75
C SER A 130 -19.27 -2.24 11.33
N LYS A 131 -20.29 -2.70 12.06
CA LYS A 131 -21.03 -3.94 11.74
C LYS A 131 -21.51 -4.01 10.28
N HIS A 132 -22.05 -2.92 9.76
CA HIS A 132 -22.51 -2.83 8.37
C HIS A 132 -21.37 -3.09 7.37
N ARG A 133 -20.17 -2.58 7.66
CA ARG A 133 -19.00 -2.80 6.81
C ARG A 133 -18.51 -4.25 6.83
N ILE A 134 -18.63 -4.95 7.96
CA ILE A 134 -18.33 -6.39 8.02
C ILE A 134 -19.21 -7.15 7.04
N SER A 135 -20.53 -6.91 7.08
CA SER A 135 -21.48 -7.54 6.16
C SER A 135 -21.16 -7.22 4.70
N SER A 136 -20.84 -5.95 4.40
CA SER A 136 -20.43 -5.53 3.05
C SER A 136 -19.14 -6.23 2.60
N CYS A 137 -18.12 -6.31 3.46
CA CYS A 137 -16.85 -6.95 3.14
C CYS A 137 -17.01 -8.45 2.88
N MET A 138 -17.86 -9.13 3.66
CA MET A 138 -18.14 -10.55 3.44
C MET A 138 -18.93 -10.78 2.15
N ALA A 139 -19.88 -9.91 1.81
CA ALA A 139 -20.57 -9.96 0.52
C ALA A 139 -19.59 -9.74 -0.65
N MET A 140 -18.65 -8.78 -0.54
CA MET A 140 -17.60 -8.57 -1.55
C MET A 140 -16.72 -9.82 -1.73
N TYR A 141 -16.39 -10.50 -0.64
CA TYR A 141 -15.63 -11.73 -0.69
C TYR A 141 -16.43 -12.84 -1.39
N ASP A 142 -17.68 -13.07 -0.99
CA ASP A 142 -18.53 -14.15 -1.50
C ASP A 142 -18.96 -13.91 -2.96
N ASP A 143 -19.50 -12.73 -3.27
CA ASP A 143 -20.14 -12.40 -4.56
C ASP A 143 -19.17 -11.81 -5.59
N GLY A 144 -18.03 -11.27 -5.14
CA GLY A 144 -17.06 -10.60 -6.02
C GLY A 144 -17.55 -9.25 -6.57
N GLU A 145 -18.69 -8.75 -6.11
CA GLU A 145 -19.25 -7.46 -6.52
C GLU A 145 -18.76 -6.31 -5.62
N MET A 146 -18.42 -5.19 -6.24
CA MET A 146 -18.07 -3.95 -5.55
C MET A 146 -19.32 -3.33 -4.90
N PRO A 147 -19.25 -2.84 -3.66
CA PRO A 147 -20.37 -2.14 -3.04
C PRO A 147 -20.63 -0.85 -3.83
N SER A 148 -21.88 -0.69 -4.26
CA SER A 148 -22.39 0.32 -5.19
C SER A 148 -22.37 1.77 -4.69
N GLY A 149 -21.53 2.10 -3.71
CA GLY A 149 -21.52 3.39 -3.00
C GLY A 149 -20.22 4.20 -3.08
N LEU A 150 -19.29 3.87 -3.98
CA LEU A 150 -18.01 4.58 -4.16
C LEU A 150 -17.84 5.06 -5.61
N THR A 151 -18.70 5.98 -6.02
CA THR A 151 -18.45 6.97 -7.10
C THR A 151 -18.56 8.36 -6.53
#